data_AF-C7JDM3-F1
#
_entry.id   AF-C7JDM3-F1
#
_cell.length_a   1.000
_cell.length_b   1.000
_cell.length_c   1.000
_cell.angle_alpha   90.00
_cell.angle_beta   90.00
_cell.angle_gamma   90.00
#
_symmetry.space_group_name_H-M   'P 1'
#
loop_
_entity.id
_entity.type
_entity.pdbx_description
1 polymer ?
#
loop_
_entity_poly.entity_id
_entity_poly.type
_entity_poly.pdbx_seq_one_letter_code
_entity_poly.pdbx_strand_id
1 'polypeptide(L)'
;MTENLGRLGDGEVMDKACAWCDRIYHTNTYAPYCSARCQKKAEKALRAVSVEPISHTSDATRAIRFGLVSLVGIAAAGFAMLLLAGPVPLEPPPSGRMPPGVTYALNTAPPAPGTQLMPPAMAMPPAPAQDMTAYHEGQNARHNWNRWIAGLSGERKRGALFWMQGAVHQRNDSCDGTAGFAMGCFQARRHLSPTLARWNDAPDFWLGWNTP
;
A
#
# COMPACT_ATOMS: atom_id res chain seq x y z
N MET A 1 -20.82 55.19 18.90
CA MET A 1 -20.02 55.54 17.72
C MET A 1 -18.87 54.56 17.63
N THR A 2 -18.98 53.63 16.68
CA THR A 2 -17.92 52.85 15.97
C THR A 2 -16.87 52.13 16.84
N GLU A 3 -16.98 50.83 17.15
CA GLU A 3 -16.82 49.65 16.26
C GLU A 3 -15.63 49.73 15.30
N ASN A 4 -14.59 48.92 15.56
CA ASN A 4 -13.80 48.18 14.56
C ASN A 4 -12.84 47.17 15.24
N LEU A 5 -13.40 46.02 15.58
CA LEU A 5 -12.70 44.74 15.73
C LEU A 5 -12.44 44.16 14.34
N GLY A 6 -11.18 43.90 13.99
CA GLY A 6 -10.85 43.29 12.70
C GLY A 6 -9.35 43.20 12.39
N ARG A 7 -8.53 42.71 13.32
CA ARG A 7 -7.14 42.31 13.04
C ARG A 7 -7.15 40.81 12.75
N LEU A 8 -7.32 40.44 11.48
CA LEU A 8 -7.13 39.07 11.01
C LEU A 8 -5.65 38.69 11.15
N GLY A 9 -5.45 37.49 11.67
CA GLY A 9 -4.22 37.01 12.29
C GLY A 9 -3.02 36.86 11.38
N ASP A 10 -1.88 36.80 12.06
CA ASP A 10 -0.55 36.52 11.52
C ASP A 10 -0.59 35.30 10.59
N GLY A 11 -0.19 35.54 9.33
CA GLY A 11 -0.22 34.54 8.27
C GLY A 11 0.60 33.32 8.65
N GLU A 12 -0.10 32.20 8.83
CA GLU A 12 0.47 30.89 9.08
C GLU A 12 1.44 30.53 7.94
N VAL A 13 2.74 30.58 8.23
CA VAL A 13 3.79 30.16 7.31
C VAL A 13 3.79 28.64 7.29
N MET A 14 3.25 28.05 6.22
CA MET A 14 3.30 26.59 6.05
C MET A 14 4.66 26.15 5.53
N ASP A 15 5.30 25.23 6.27
CA ASP A 15 6.47 24.51 5.82
C ASP A 15 6.10 23.56 4.69
N LYS A 16 6.60 23.84 3.49
CA LYS A 16 6.35 23.03 2.30
C LYS A 16 7.65 22.43 1.80
N ALA A 17 7.62 21.13 1.50
CA ALA A 17 8.71 20.45 0.82
C ALA A 17 8.61 20.67 -0.70
N CYS A 18 9.73 21.00 -1.35
CA CYS A 18 9.76 21.15 -2.79
C CYS A 18 9.58 19.80 -3.48
N ALA A 19 8.54 19.66 -4.31
CA ALA A 19 8.23 18.42 -5.03
C ALA A 19 9.37 17.86 -5.89
N TRP A 20 10.37 18.69 -6.23
CA TRP A 20 11.51 18.30 -7.07
C TRP A 20 12.81 18.01 -6.30
N CYS A 21 13.09 18.74 -5.22
CA CYS A 21 14.38 18.66 -4.53
C CYS A 21 14.27 18.37 -3.03
N ASP A 22 13.06 18.17 -2.54
CA ASP A 22 12.72 17.86 -1.15
C ASP A 22 13.20 18.89 -0.11
N ARG A 23 13.71 20.04 -0.57
CA ARG A 23 14.10 21.14 0.31
C ARG A 23 12.85 21.81 0.87
N ILE A 24 12.81 21.99 2.19
CA ILE A 24 11.79 22.76 2.89
C ILE A 24 11.99 24.25 2.59
N TYR A 25 10.91 24.95 2.25
CA TYR A 25 10.94 26.40 2.03
C TYR A 25 9.66 27.04 2.56
N HIS A 26 9.81 28.28 3.04
CA HIS A 26 8.73 29.08 3.60
C HIS A 26 8.21 30.02 2.50
N THR A 27 6.94 29.86 2.11
CA THR A 27 6.30 30.76 1.16
C THR A 27 4.85 31.01 1.54
N ASN A 28 4.43 32.28 1.48
CA ASN A 28 3.03 32.66 1.67
C ASN A 28 2.17 32.39 0.43
N THR A 29 2.79 31.98 -0.68
CA THR A 29 2.09 31.65 -1.94
C THR A 29 2.15 30.15 -2.22
N TYR A 30 1.09 29.61 -2.81
CA TYR A 30 1.02 28.22 -3.26
C TYR A 30 1.91 28.00 -4.49
N ALA A 31 3.23 28.06 -4.31
CA ALA A 31 4.19 27.65 -5.32
C ALA A 31 4.59 26.19 -5.02
N PRO A 32 4.54 25.26 -5.99
CA PRO A 32 4.98 23.86 -5.80
C PRO A 32 6.50 23.67 -5.91
N TYR A 33 7.25 24.72 -6.25
CA TYR A 33 8.70 24.68 -6.46
C TYR A 33 9.41 25.75 -5.62
N CYS A 34 10.54 25.40 -5.00
CA CYS A 34 11.31 26.32 -4.17
C CYS A 34 12.19 27.30 -4.95
N SER A 35 12.38 27.10 -6.26
CA SER A 35 13.22 27.96 -7.10
C SER A 35 12.87 27.81 -8.59
N ALA A 36 13.20 28.82 -9.40
CA ALA A 36 13.10 28.76 -10.85
C ALA A 36 13.92 27.59 -11.46
N ARG A 37 14.98 27.15 -10.77
CA ARG A 37 15.79 25.99 -11.19
C ARG A 37 15.01 24.68 -11.05
N CYS A 38 14.25 24.50 -9.97
CA CYS A 38 13.40 23.33 -9.76
C CYS A 38 12.23 23.32 -10.74
N GLN A 39 11.61 24.47 -11.00
CA GLN A 39 10.56 24.60 -12.01
C GLN A 39 11.06 24.18 -13.40
N LYS A 40 12.20 24.72 -13.86
CA LYS A 40 12.78 24.34 -15.16
C LYS A 40 13.08 22.85 -15.28
N LYS A 41 13.53 22.21 -14.19
CA LYS A 41 13.76 20.76 -14.19
C LYS A 41 12.44 19.98 -14.26
N ALA A 42 11.43 20.40 -13.52
CA ALA A 42 10.10 19.78 -13.56
C ALA A 42 9.46 19.93 -14.94
N GLU A 43 9.51 21.10 -15.56
CA GLU A 43 9.03 21.33 -16.93
C GLU A 43 9.80 20.49 -17.95
N LYS A 44 11.12 20.36 -17.82
CA LYS A 44 11.92 19.50 -18.69
C LYS A 44 11.53 18.02 -18.55
N ALA A 45 11.28 17.56 -17.33
CA ALA A 45 10.84 16.20 -17.06
C ALA A 45 9.42 15.94 -17.58
N LEU A 46 8.50 16.89 -17.38
CA LEU A 46 7.15 16.83 -17.93
C LEU A 46 7.19 16.78 -19.46
N ARG A 47 8.04 17.58 -20.11
CA ARG A 47 8.27 17.50 -21.55
C ARG A 47 8.83 16.15 -22.00
N ALA A 48 9.76 15.57 -21.23
CA ALA A 48 10.31 14.25 -21.54
C ALA A 48 9.26 13.13 -21.42
N VAL A 49 8.26 13.28 -20.54
CA VAL A 49 7.14 12.34 -20.39
C VAL A 49 6.02 12.63 -21.41
N SER A 50 5.81 13.89 -21.77
CA SER A 50 4.76 14.32 -22.72
C SER A 50 5.16 14.17 -24.18
N VAL A 51 6.47 14.07 -24.47
CA VAL A 51 6.92 13.49 -25.73
C VAL A 51 6.54 12.02 -25.63
N GLU A 52 5.33 11.70 -26.12
CA GLU A 52 4.93 10.33 -26.38
C GLU A 52 6.12 9.63 -27.02
N PRO A 53 6.54 8.45 -26.51
CA PRO A 53 7.59 7.70 -27.17
C PRO A 53 7.17 7.54 -28.62
N ILE A 54 7.91 8.21 -29.53
CA ILE A 54 7.72 8.07 -30.96
C ILE A 54 7.80 6.59 -31.20
N SER A 55 6.62 6.10 -31.51
CA SER A 55 6.27 4.71 -31.53
C SER A 55 7.02 4.06 -32.68
N HIS A 56 8.18 3.46 -32.39
CA HIS A 56 8.65 2.26 -33.10
C HIS A 56 7.67 1.07 -32.94
N THR A 57 6.45 1.30 -32.43
CA THR A 57 5.36 0.35 -32.26
C THR A 57 4.31 0.43 -33.38
N SER A 58 4.54 1.13 -34.50
CA SER A 58 3.59 1.10 -35.63
C SER A 58 3.42 -0.30 -36.22
N ASP A 59 4.45 -1.15 -36.15
CA ASP A 59 4.35 -2.55 -36.59
C ASP A 59 3.79 -3.50 -35.52
N ALA A 60 4.15 -3.29 -34.24
CA ALA A 60 3.67 -4.16 -33.16
C ALA A 60 2.18 -3.97 -32.85
N THR A 61 1.66 -2.73 -32.97
CA THR A 61 0.25 -2.45 -32.66
C THR A 61 -0.69 -3.01 -33.73
N ARG A 62 -0.21 -3.15 -34.97
CA ARG A 62 -0.95 -3.81 -36.05
C ARG A 62 -1.09 -5.31 -35.79
N ALA A 63 -0.01 -5.96 -35.33
CA ALA A 63 -0.04 -7.38 -34.95
C ALA A 63 -0.98 -7.67 -33.76
N ILE A 64 -1.00 -6.81 -32.74
CA ILE A 64 -1.89 -6.99 -31.57
C ILE A 64 -3.36 -6.80 -31.94
N ARG A 65 -3.70 -5.84 -32.81
CA ARG A 65 -5.08 -5.67 -33.28
C ARG A 65 -5.56 -6.85 -34.12
N PHE A 66 -4.72 -7.40 -35.01
CA PHE A 66 -5.07 -8.62 -35.75
C PHE A 66 -5.17 -9.85 -34.83
N GLY A 67 -4.30 -9.95 -33.81
CA GLY A 67 -4.35 -11.02 -32.82
C GLY A 67 -5.65 -11.02 -32.01
N LEU A 68 -6.09 -9.87 -31.52
CA LEU A 68 -7.32 -9.76 -30.73
C LEU A 68 -8.58 -10.11 -31.55
N VAL A 69 -8.65 -9.69 -32.81
CA VAL A 69 -9.77 -10.05 -33.69
C VAL A 69 -9.81 -11.55 -33.98
N SER A 70 -8.65 -12.18 -34.19
CA SER A 70 -8.55 -13.64 -34.39
C SER A 70 -8.93 -14.42 -33.12
N LEU A 71 -8.52 -13.95 -31.94
CA LEU A 71 -8.80 -14.61 -30.66
C LEU A 71 -10.29 -14.57 -30.31
N VAL A 72 -10.98 -13.45 -30.59
CA VAL A 72 -12.45 -13.36 -30.44
C VAL A 72 -13.16 -14.32 -31.41
N GLY A 73 -12.67 -14.45 -32.64
CA GLY A 73 -13.21 -15.42 -33.60
C GLY A 73 -13.05 -16.88 -33.14
N ILE A 74 -11.87 -17.24 -32.60
CA ILE A 74 -11.61 -18.58 -32.07
C ILE A 74 -12.47 -18.86 -30.83
N ALA A 75 -12.61 -17.88 -29.93
CA ALA A 75 -13.46 -18.02 -28.75
C ALA A 75 -14.94 -18.22 -29.12
N ALA A 76 -15.45 -17.46 -30.09
CA ALA A 76 -16.82 -17.61 -30.58
C ALA A 76 -17.06 -18.98 -31.24
N ALA A 77 -16.12 -19.46 -32.06
CA ALA A 77 -16.21 -20.79 -32.67
C ALA A 77 -16.11 -21.93 -31.64
N GLY A 78 -15.23 -21.78 -30.65
CA GLY A 78 -15.10 -22.73 -29.53
C GLY A 78 -16.36 -22.79 -28.68
N PHE A 79 -16.98 -21.64 -28.39
CA PHE A 79 -18.24 -21.59 -27.63
C PHE A 79 -19.40 -22.22 -28.40
N ALA A 80 -19.48 -22.01 -29.72
CA ALA A 80 -20.47 -22.67 -30.57
C ALA A 80 -20.31 -24.20 -30.59
N MET A 81 -19.07 -24.70 -30.65
CA MET A 81 -18.77 -26.13 -30.54
C MET A 81 -19.16 -26.70 -29.16
N LEU A 82 -18.94 -25.95 -28.08
CA LEU A 82 -19.35 -26.34 -26.73
C LEU A 82 -20.87 -26.42 -26.57
N LEU A 83 -21.62 -25.53 -27.24
CA LEU A 83 -23.10 -25.59 -27.24
C LEU A 83 -23.65 -26.80 -28.01
N LEU A 84 -22.94 -27.27 -29.04
CA LEU A 84 -23.30 -28.46 -29.80
C LEU A 84 -22.92 -29.77 -29.08
N ALA A 85 -21.92 -29.75 -28.20
CA ALA A 85 -21.41 -30.95 -27.53
C ALA A 85 -22.33 -31.47 -26.40
N GLY A 86 -23.37 -30.73 -26.01
CA GLY A 86 -24.29 -31.12 -24.96
C GLY A 86 -23.67 -31.10 -23.55
N PRO A 87 -24.50 -31.12 -22.49
CA PRO A 87 -24.02 -31.06 -21.11
C PRO A 87 -23.19 -32.32 -20.78
N VAL A 88 -21.93 -32.11 -20.42
CA VAL A 88 -21.05 -33.16 -19.90
C VAL A 88 -21.66 -33.68 -18.59
N PRO A 89 -21.87 -35.01 -18.44
CA PRO A 89 -22.31 -35.58 -17.19
C PRO A 89 -21.34 -35.20 -16.07
N LEU A 90 -21.85 -34.52 -15.04
CA LEU A 90 -21.07 -34.16 -13.87
C LEU A 90 -20.68 -35.43 -13.14
N GLU A 91 -19.44 -35.87 -13.33
CA GLU A 91 -18.85 -36.93 -12.52
C GLU A 91 -18.69 -36.39 -11.08
N PRO A 92 -19.19 -37.11 -10.06
CA PRO A 92 -19.08 -36.67 -8.68
C PRO A 92 -17.59 -36.57 -8.29
N PRO A 93 -17.20 -35.53 -7.53
CA PRO A 93 -15.80 -35.33 -7.17
C PRO A 93 -15.27 -36.56 -6.40
N PRO A 94 -14.07 -37.06 -6.74
CA PRO A 94 -13.44 -38.11 -5.96
C PRO A 94 -13.25 -37.58 -4.53
N SER A 95 -13.73 -38.36 -3.57
CA SER A 95 -13.55 -38.13 -2.14
C SER A 95 -12.07 -38.26 -1.79
N GLY A 96 -11.31 -37.22 -2.10
CA GLY A 96 -9.88 -37.11 -1.90
C GLY A 96 -9.57 -36.73 -0.47
N ARG A 97 -9.03 -37.71 0.26
CA ARG A 97 -8.33 -37.62 1.54
C ARG A 97 -7.78 -36.22 1.85
N MET A 98 -8.28 -35.61 2.92
CA MET A 98 -7.56 -34.58 3.65
C MET A 98 -6.21 -35.15 4.14
N PRO A 99 -5.10 -34.41 4.00
CA PRO A 99 -3.84 -34.78 4.61
C PRO A 99 -3.99 -34.75 6.15
N PRO A 100 -3.64 -35.83 6.86
CA PRO A 100 -3.56 -35.80 8.31
C PRO A 100 -2.31 -35.01 8.74
N GLY A 101 -2.48 -34.05 9.65
CA GLY A 101 -1.37 -33.66 10.53
C GLY A 101 -0.76 -32.28 10.34
N VAL A 102 -1.56 -31.21 10.36
CA VAL A 102 -1.07 -29.94 10.92
C VAL A 102 -1.78 -29.73 12.25
N THR A 103 -1.21 -30.32 13.30
CA THR A 103 -1.57 -29.97 14.68
C THR A 103 -1.08 -28.55 14.93
N TYR A 104 -2.00 -27.59 14.90
CA TYR A 104 -1.76 -26.30 15.54
C TYR A 104 -1.51 -26.61 17.01
N ALA A 105 -0.28 -26.36 17.48
CA ALA A 105 0.08 -26.52 18.87
C ALA A 105 -0.81 -25.59 19.70
N LEU A 106 -1.77 -26.21 20.39
CA LEU A 106 -2.58 -25.58 21.41
C LEU A 106 -1.61 -25.06 22.47
N ASN A 107 -1.45 -23.74 22.53
CA ASN A 107 -0.71 -23.06 23.58
C ASN A 107 -1.24 -23.56 24.92
N THR A 108 -0.44 -24.39 25.58
CA THR A 108 -0.64 -24.81 26.96
C THR A 108 -0.56 -23.59 27.84
N ALA A 109 -1.68 -23.27 28.48
CA ALA A 109 -1.78 -22.24 29.50
C ALA A 109 -0.76 -22.51 30.63
N PRO A 110 -0.06 -21.48 31.13
CA PRO A 110 0.83 -21.64 32.27
C PRO A 110 0.05 -21.98 33.56
N PRO A 111 0.66 -22.73 34.50
CA PRO A 111 0.03 -23.10 35.76
C PRO A 111 -0.27 -21.86 36.62
N ALA A 112 -1.45 -21.89 37.26
CA ALA A 112 -1.97 -20.85 38.13
C ALA A 112 -1.01 -20.54 39.30
N PRO A 113 -0.62 -19.27 39.53
CA PRO A 113 0.07 -18.86 40.75
C PRO A 113 -0.89 -18.90 41.95
N GLY A 114 -0.37 -19.35 43.09
CA GLY A 114 -1.11 -19.55 44.33
C GLY A 114 -1.86 -18.31 44.84
N THR A 115 -2.91 -18.60 45.58
CA THR A 115 -3.84 -17.67 46.24
C THR A 115 -3.12 -16.71 47.17
N GLN A 116 -2.71 -15.54 46.66
CA GLN A 116 -2.35 -14.39 47.50
C GLN A 116 -3.62 -13.60 47.83
N LEU A 117 -3.87 -13.37 49.12
CA LEU A 117 -4.92 -12.48 49.61
C LEU A 117 -4.68 -11.06 49.06
N MET A 118 -5.56 -10.61 48.15
CA MET A 118 -5.49 -9.28 47.56
C MET A 118 -5.99 -8.21 48.56
N PRO A 119 -5.35 -7.02 48.61
CA PRO A 119 -5.89 -5.84 49.26
C PRO A 119 -7.17 -5.33 48.56
N PRO A 120 -8.01 -4.51 49.22
CA PRO A 120 -9.29 -4.03 48.66
C PRO A 120 -9.09 -3.36 47.30
N ALA A 121 -9.76 -3.93 46.29
CA ALA A 121 -9.73 -3.48 44.91
C ALA A 121 -10.31 -2.07 44.80
N MET A 122 -9.45 -1.08 44.58
CA MET A 122 -9.88 0.19 44.03
C MET A 122 -10.43 -0.09 42.63
N ALA A 123 -11.68 0.30 42.38
CA ALA A 123 -12.37 0.09 41.11
C ALA A 123 -11.54 0.70 39.97
N MET A 124 -10.88 -0.16 39.18
CA MET A 124 -10.17 0.25 37.98
C MET A 124 -11.21 0.77 36.99
N PRO A 125 -10.98 1.94 36.36
CA PRO A 125 -11.87 2.42 35.30
C PRO A 125 -11.99 1.34 34.20
N PRO A 126 -13.18 1.15 33.61
CA PRO A 126 -13.38 0.18 32.55
C PRO A 126 -12.41 0.49 31.41
N ALA A 127 -11.69 -0.54 30.95
CA ALA A 127 -10.82 -0.40 29.79
C ALA A 127 -11.62 0.16 28.61
N PRO A 128 -11.09 1.12 27.86
CA PRO A 128 -11.77 1.64 26.67
C PRO A 128 -12.05 0.47 25.74
N ALA A 129 -13.30 0.37 25.28
CA ALA A 129 -13.69 -0.64 24.30
C ALA A 129 -12.82 -0.47 23.05
N GLN A 130 -12.01 -1.49 22.73
CA GLN A 130 -11.16 -1.48 21.55
C GLN A 130 -12.00 -1.27 20.30
N ASP A 131 -11.56 -0.37 19.42
CA ASP A 131 -12.23 -0.19 18.14
C ASP A 131 -11.81 -1.33 17.20
N MET A 132 -12.60 -2.40 17.24
CA MET A 132 -12.42 -3.57 16.38
C MET A 132 -12.37 -3.21 14.89
N THR A 133 -12.96 -2.08 14.48
CA THR A 133 -12.95 -1.61 13.09
C THR A 133 -11.53 -1.29 12.65
N ALA A 134 -10.81 -0.45 13.41
CA ALA A 134 -9.45 -0.05 13.11
C ALA A 134 -8.50 -1.28 13.09
N TYR A 135 -8.70 -2.21 14.01
CA TYR A 135 -7.96 -3.47 14.06
C TYR A 135 -8.13 -4.30 12.77
N HIS A 136 -9.36 -4.53 12.31
CA HIS A 136 -9.62 -5.26 11.08
C HIS A 136 -9.11 -4.52 9.84
N GLU A 137 -9.17 -3.19 9.81
CA GLU A 137 -8.56 -2.39 8.75
C GLU A 137 -7.03 -2.60 8.70
N GLY A 138 -6.36 -2.66 9.86
CA GLY A 138 -4.93 -2.96 9.97
C GLY A 138 -4.55 -4.31 9.38
N GLN A 139 -5.33 -5.36 9.71
CA GLN A 139 -5.15 -6.70 9.14
C GLN A 139 -5.29 -6.71 7.62
N ASN A 140 -6.35 -6.08 7.11
CA ASN A 140 -6.59 -6.01 5.67
C ASN A 140 -5.46 -5.24 4.95
N ALA A 141 -4.99 -4.13 5.53
CA ALA A 141 -3.87 -3.39 4.99
C ALA A 141 -2.60 -4.26 4.94
N ARG A 142 -2.32 -5.03 6.00
CA ARG A 142 -1.17 -5.95 6.03
C ARG A 142 -1.30 -7.04 4.97
N HIS A 143 -2.48 -7.61 4.79
CA HIS A 143 -2.74 -8.60 3.75
C HIS A 143 -2.53 -8.03 2.33
N ASN A 144 -3.00 -6.81 2.08
CA ASN A 144 -2.79 -6.13 0.80
C ASN A 144 -1.30 -5.86 0.52
N TRP A 145 -0.55 -5.42 1.53
CA TRP A 145 0.90 -5.28 1.43
C TRP A 145 1.60 -6.61 1.12
N ASN A 146 1.25 -7.68 1.83
CA ASN A 146 1.82 -9.02 1.62
C ASN A 146 1.51 -9.55 0.21
N ARG A 147 0.31 -9.30 -0.31
CA ARG A 147 -0.05 -9.66 -1.69
C ARG A 147 0.77 -8.88 -2.71
N TRP A 148 0.90 -7.56 -2.51
CA TRP A 148 1.67 -6.69 -3.39
C TRP A 148 3.16 -7.07 -3.43
N ILE A 149 3.77 -7.29 -2.25
CA ILE A 149 5.20 -7.65 -2.16
C ILE A 149 5.48 -9.05 -2.75
N ALA A 150 4.51 -9.96 -2.71
CA ALA A 150 4.62 -11.27 -3.34
C ALA A 150 4.71 -11.19 -4.87
N GLY A 151 4.10 -10.17 -5.47
CA GLY A 151 4.19 -9.90 -6.92
C GLY A 151 5.53 -9.27 -7.36
N LEU A 152 6.38 -8.84 -6.42
CA LEU A 152 7.70 -8.30 -6.73
C LEU A 152 8.78 -9.39 -6.67
N SER A 153 9.85 -9.20 -7.43
CA SER A 153 11.03 -10.08 -7.42
C SER A 153 12.34 -9.28 -7.52
N GLY A 154 13.45 -9.95 -7.24
CA GLY A 154 14.81 -9.40 -7.39
C GLY A 154 15.05 -8.10 -6.61
N GLU A 155 15.79 -7.19 -7.23
CA GLU A 155 16.17 -5.88 -6.65
C GLU A 155 14.94 -5.03 -6.26
N ARG A 156 13.86 -5.09 -7.04
CA ARG A 156 12.62 -4.35 -6.73
C ARG A 156 12.00 -4.80 -5.40
N LYS A 157 11.89 -6.12 -5.19
CA LYS A 157 11.40 -6.64 -3.91
C LYS A 157 12.30 -6.24 -2.75
N ARG A 158 13.63 -6.28 -2.94
CA ARG A 158 14.61 -5.89 -1.92
C ARG A 158 14.46 -4.42 -1.53
N GLY A 159 14.33 -3.51 -2.50
CA GLY A 159 14.11 -2.09 -2.23
C GLY A 159 12.80 -1.80 -1.51
N ALA A 160 11.73 -2.52 -1.87
CA ALA A 160 10.44 -2.38 -1.21
C ALA A 160 10.47 -2.84 0.26
N LEU A 161 11.14 -3.97 0.54
CA LEU A 161 11.33 -4.46 1.90
C LEU A 161 12.24 -3.55 2.73
N PHE A 162 13.31 -3.01 2.13
CA PHE A 162 14.20 -2.07 2.77
C PHE A 162 13.44 -0.83 3.27
N TRP A 163 12.60 -0.25 2.41
CA TRP A 163 11.78 0.90 2.80
C TRP A 163 10.84 0.56 3.96
N MET A 164 10.17 -0.60 3.93
CA MET A 164 9.24 -1.03 4.99
C MET A 164 9.96 -1.12 6.34
N GLN A 165 11.17 -1.69 6.37
CA GLN A 165 11.98 -1.75 7.59
C GLN A 165 12.33 -0.34 8.08
N GLY A 166 12.74 0.56 7.19
CA GLY A 166 13.02 1.95 7.54
C GLY A 166 11.81 2.66 8.16
N ALA A 167 10.63 2.49 7.56
CA ALA A 167 9.39 3.12 7.99
C ALA A 167 8.95 2.72 9.40
N VAL A 168 9.07 1.43 9.76
CA VAL A 168 8.74 0.94 11.12
C VAL A 168 9.67 1.56 12.17
N HIS A 169 10.92 1.85 11.81
CA HIS A 169 11.90 2.47 12.69
C HIS A 169 11.95 4.00 12.59
N GLN A 170 11.00 4.63 11.87
CA GLN A 170 10.99 6.07 11.59
C GLN A 170 12.31 6.59 11.01
N ARG A 171 13.04 5.74 10.27
CA ARG A 171 14.29 6.12 9.63
C ARG A 171 14.02 6.78 8.30
N ASN A 172 14.72 7.89 8.07
CA ASN A 172 14.65 8.65 6.82
C ASN A 172 15.73 8.19 5.84
N ASP A 173 15.88 6.87 5.70
CA ASP A 173 16.90 6.28 4.85
C ASP A 173 16.59 6.58 3.37
N SER A 174 17.61 7.02 2.64
CA SER A 174 17.49 7.29 1.20
C SER A 174 17.32 5.99 0.42
N CYS A 175 16.51 6.04 -0.66
CA CYS A 175 16.34 4.93 -1.60
C CYS A 175 17.56 4.79 -2.54
N ASP A 176 18.78 4.76 -1.98
CA ASP A 176 20.02 4.69 -2.75
C ASP A 176 20.37 3.23 -3.08
N GLY A 177 20.76 2.97 -4.33
CA GLY A 177 21.11 1.63 -4.79
C GLY A 177 21.01 1.47 -6.31
N THR A 178 20.82 0.22 -6.75
CA THR A 178 20.55 -0.08 -8.17
C THR A 178 19.23 0.54 -8.63
N ALA A 179 19.05 0.76 -9.93
CA ALA A 179 17.80 1.31 -10.45
C ALA A 179 16.57 0.45 -10.07
N GLY A 180 16.72 -0.89 -10.07
CA GLY A 180 15.66 -1.81 -9.64
C GLY A 180 15.32 -1.65 -8.16
N PHE A 181 16.34 -1.53 -7.30
CA PHE A 181 16.18 -1.30 -5.88
C PHE A 181 15.46 0.03 -5.59
N ALA A 182 15.96 1.13 -6.17
CA ALA A 182 15.38 2.45 -5.98
C ALA A 182 13.90 2.48 -6.41
N MET A 183 13.56 1.89 -7.57
CA MET A 183 12.16 1.78 -8.00
C MET A 183 11.29 1.03 -7.00
N GLY A 184 11.76 -0.11 -6.47
CA GLY A 184 11.03 -0.86 -5.46
C GLY A 184 10.80 -0.07 -4.17
N CYS A 185 11.83 0.64 -3.72
CA CYS A 185 11.80 1.50 -2.54
C CYS A 185 10.78 2.64 -2.70
N PHE A 186 10.80 3.38 -3.82
CA PHE A 186 9.83 4.45 -4.06
C PHE A 186 8.39 3.94 -4.24
N GLN A 187 8.21 2.78 -4.87
CA GLN A 187 6.88 2.17 -4.98
C GLN A 187 6.33 1.75 -3.61
N ALA A 188 7.16 1.15 -2.75
CA ALA A 188 6.78 0.84 -1.38
C ALA A 188 6.40 2.09 -0.60
N ARG A 189 7.19 3.16 -0.69
CA ARG A 189 6.89 4.46 -0.08
C ARG A 189 5.50 4.97 -0.48
N ARG A 190 5.19 4.95 -1.77
CA ARG A 190 3.88 5.39 -2.28
C ARG A 190 2.74 4.48 -1.83
N HIS A 191 2.98 3.16 -1.79
CA HIS A 191 1.97 2.18 -1.42
C HIS A 191 1.63 2.25 0.08
N LEU A 192 2.64 2.42 0.94
CA LEU A 192 2.47 2.45 2.40
C LEU A 192 2.19 3.85 2.96
N SER A 193 2.38 4.93 2.21
CA SER A 193 2.11 6.30 2.73
C SER A 193 0.72 6.48 3.35
N PRO A 194 -0.39 5.97 2.78
CA PRO A 194 -1.71 6.08 3.42
C PRO A 194 -1.82 5.23 4.69
N THR A 195 -1.12 4.09 4.73
CA THR A 195 -1.08 3.19 5.88
C THR A 195 -0.27 3.78 7.03
N LEU A 196 0.86 4.43 6.73
CA LEU A 196 1.69 5.08 7.74
C LEU A 196 0.96 6.20 8.48
N ALA A 197 0.11 6.97 7.80
CA ALA A 197 -0.70 7.98 8.46
C ALA A 197 -1.60 7.35 9.55
N ARG A 198 -2.26 6.22 9.20
CA ARG A 198 -3.10 5.46 10.12
C ARG A 198 -2.34 4.86 11.31
N TRP A 199 -1.06 4.51 11.15
CA TRP A 199 -0.25 3.92 12.23
C TRP A 199 -0.11 4.86 13.43
N ASN A 200 -0.02 6.17 13.20
CA ASN A 200 0.11 7.16 14.27
C ASN A 200 -1.25 7.54 14.87
N ASP A 201 -2.30 7.53 14.06
CA ASP A 201 -3.64 8.01 14.47
C ASP A 201 -4.45 6.95 15.22
N ALA A 202 -4.26 5.65 14.93
CA ALA A 202 -5.06 4.56 15.47
C ALA A 202 -4.18 3.42 16.01
N PRO A 203 -3.93 3.32 17.34
CA PRO A 203 -3.08 2.28 17.90
C PRO A 203 -3.64 0.87 17.65
N ASP A 204 -4.96 0.71 17.65
CA ASP A 204 -5.63 -0.58 17.35
C ASP A 204 -5.38 -1.02 15.89
N PHE A 205 -5.22 -0.08 14.95
CA PHE A 205 -4.83 -0.38 13.57
C PHE A 205 -3.43 -0.99 13.51
N TRP A 206 -2.47 -0.43 14.26
CA TRP A 206 -1.11 -0.97 14.33
C TRP A 206 -1.06 -2.35 14.97
N LEU A 207 -1.90 -2.61 15.99
CA LEU A 207 -2.08 -3.95 16.54
C LEU A 207 -2.57 -4.93 15.47
N GLY A 208 -3.62 -4.56 14.71
CA GLY A 208 -4.13 -5.36 13.61
C GLY A 208 -3.09 -5.62 12.51
N TRP A 209 -2.27 -4.61 12.17
CA TRP A 209 -1.19 -4.74 11.17
C TRP A 209 -0.09 -5.74 11.58
N ASN A 210 0.16 -5.90 12.89
CA ASN A 210 1.17 -6.80 13.43
C ASN A 210 0.66 -8.21 13.73
N THR A 211 -0.65 -8.44 13.62
CA THR A 211 -1.25 -9.78 13.71
C THR A 211 -1.34 -10.38 12.30
N PRO A 212 -0.51 -11.38 11.95
CA PRO A 212 -0.48 -11.98 10.62
C PRO A 212 -1.73 -12.80 10.28
#